data_AF-V4K6A3-F1
#
_entry.id   AF-V4K6A3-F1
#
_cell.length_a   1.000
_cell.length_b   1.000
_cell.length_c   1.000
_cell.angle_alpha   90.00
_cell.angle_beta   90.00
_cell.angle_gamma   90.00
#
_symmetry.space_group_name_H-M   'P 1'
#
loop_
_entity.id
_entity.type
_entity.pdbx_description
1 polymer ?
#
loop_
_entity_poly.entity_id
_entity_poly.type
_entity_poly.pdbx_seq_one_letter_code
_entity_poly.pdbx_strand_id
1 'polypeptide(L)'
;MGLLQGGPRWLRGLRELASELGVSYSPDLVSPEAVGYTHFLSWLALNGGVGELAVLVGVNFRTFCVNSTRLAEWAEGLGVRSAGFLRCVGLDEEREKLAEAIAERHVNMPMYRHVALVAQHYELAFWRSVARAAKQGALSGQG
;
A
#
# COMPACT_ATOMS: atom_id res chain seq x y z
N MET A 1 -8.87 -16.96 9.68
CA MET A 1 -9.48 -16.76 8.33
C MET A 1 -9.37 -15.32 7.78
N GLY A 2 -8.70 -14.36 8.45
CA GLY A 2 -8.63 -12.97 7.96
C GLY A 2 -7.67 -12.69 6.79
N LEU A 3 -6.65 -13.53 6.56
CA LEU A 3 -5.64 -13.31 5.51
C LEU A 3 -6.22 -13.38 4.09
N LEU A 4 -7.13 -14.34 3.84
CA LEU A 4 -7.76 -14.57 2.52
C LEU A 4 -8.88 -13.56 2.21
N GLN A 5 -9.36 -12.82 3.21
CA GLN A 5 -10.39 -11.79 3.02
C GLN A 5 -9.80 -10.41 2.70
N GLY A 6 -8.49 -10.21 2.88
CA GLY A 6 -7.82 -8.94 2.62
C GLY A 6 -8.04 -8.43 1.20
N GLY A 7 -7.52 -9.15 0.20
CA GLY A 7 -7.63 -8.76 -1.21
C GLY A 7 -9.08 -8.50 -1.67
N PRO A 8 -10.02 -9.46 -1.46
CA PRO A 8 -11.43 -9.25 -1.82
C PRO A 8 -12.11 -8.07 -1.09
N ARG A 9 -11.79 -7.83 0.19
CA ARG A 9 -12.30 -6.67 0.95
C ARG A 9 -11.80 -5.36 0.33
N TRP A 10 -10.50 -5.26 0.08
CA TRP A 10 -9.89 -4.06 -0.49
C TRP A 10 -10.45 -3.76 -1.88
N LEU A 11 -10.62 -4.79 -2.73
CA LEU A 11 -11.20 -4.61 -4.05
C LEU A 11 -12.67 -4.14 -4.00
N ARG A 12 -13.48 -4.69 -3.10
CA ARG A 12 -14.87 -4.22 -2.90
C ARG A 12 -14.90 -2.77 -2.43
N GLY A 13 -14.12 -2.43 -1.41
CA GLY A 13 -14.05 -1.06 -0.89
C GLY A 13 -13.58 -0.05 -1.94
N LEU A 14 -12.59 -0.40 -2.77
CA LEU A 14 -12.16 0.44 -3.89
C LEU A 14 -13.28 0.67 -4.91
N ARG A 15 -14.09 -0.35 -5.21
CA ARG A 15 -15.23 -0.22 -6.14
C ARG A 15 -16.34 0.64 -5.56
N GLU A 16 -16.66 0.48 -4.27
CA GLU A 16 -17.63 1.31 -3.56
C GLU A 16 -17.19 2.78 -3.54
N LEU A 17 -15.91 3.04 -3.25
CA LEU A 17 -15.31 4.37 -3.29
C LEU A 17 -15.35 5.00 -4.68
N ALA A 18 -14.94 4.25 -5.71
CA ALA A 18 -15.00 4.72 -7.08
C ALA A 18 -16.44 5.07 -7.49
N SER A 19 -17.41 4.23 -7.11
CA SER A 19 -18.83 4.47 -7.38
C SER A 19 -19.36 5.70 -6.65
N GLU A 20 -19.01 5.90 -5.37
CA GLU A 20 -19.44 7.08 -4.60
C GLU A 20 -18.87 8.37 -5.18
N LEU A 21 -17.61 8.34 -5.63
CA LEU A 21 -16.92 9.50 -6.20
C LEU A 21 -17.22 9.72 -7.70
N GLY A 22 -17.99 8.83 -8.34
CA GLY A 22 -18.27 8.90 -9.77
C GLY A 22 -17.03 8.72 -10.65
N VAL A 23 -16.00 8.02 -10.16
CA VAL A 23 -14.74 7.78 -10.87
C VAL A 23 -14.80 6.43 -11.58
N SER A 24 -14.33 6.40 -12.82
CA SER A 24 -14.14 5.16 -13.58
C SER A 24 -12.65 4.90 -13.82
N TYR A 25 -12.30 3.62 -13.97
CA TYR A 25 -10.93 3.24 -14.33
C TYR A 25 -10.60 3.69 -15.76
N SER A 26 -9.41 4.25 -15.95
CA SER A 26 -8.80 4.48 -17.26
C SER A 26 -7.36 3.98 -17.26
N PRO A 27 -6.92 3.25 -18.31
CA PRO A 27 -5.52 2.86 -18.48
C PRO A 27 -4.53 4.04 -18.42
N ASP A 28 -4.94 5.23 -18.89
CA ASP A 28 -4.10 6.41 -18.92
C ASP A 28 -3.78 6.98 -17.52
N LEU A 29 -4.56 6.57 -16.51
CA LEU A 29 -4.35 6.96 -15.11
C LEU A 29 -3.41 6.00 -14.37
N VAL A 30 -2.94 4.93 -15.02
CA VAL A 30 -2.02 3.97 -14.40
C VAL A 30 -0.63 4.60 -14.27
N SER A 31 -0.17 4.78 -13.03
CA SER A 31 1.17 5.28 -12.74
C SER A 31 2.25 4.26 -13.17
N PRO A 32 3.27 4.68 -13.93
CA PRO A 32 4.43 3.84 -14.25
C PRO A 32 5.14 3.30 -13.01
N GLU A 33 5.18 4.06 -11.92
CA GLU A 33 5.76 3.64 -10.64
C GLU A 33 4.97 2.51 -9.99
N ALA A 34 3.63 2.50 -10.10
CA ALA A 34 2.79 1.40 -9.62
C ALA A 34 3.04 0.11 -10.43
N VAL A 35 3.26 0.24 -11.74
CA VAL A 35 3.68 -0.88 -12.61
C VAL A 35 5.05 -1.39 -12.17
N GLY A 36 6.03 -0.49 -12.01
CA GLY A 36 7.38 -0.82 -11.53
C GLY A 36 7.39 -1.54 -10.19
N TYR A 37 6.55 -1.09 -9.24
CA TYR A 37 6.43 -1.77 -7.95
C TYR A 37 5.88 -3.18 -8.11
N THR A 38 4.86 -3.37 -8.95
CA THR A 38 4.31 -4.71 -9.25
C THR A 38 5.35 -5.65 -9.87
N HIS A 39 6.20 -5.13 -10.76
CA HIS A 39 7.32 -5.88 -11.32
C HIS A 39 8.36 -6.25 -10.25
N PHE A 40 8.70 -5.33 -9.35
CA PHE A 40 9.58 -5.63 -8.23
C PHE A 40 9.01 -6.72 -7.32
N LEU A 41 7.72 -6.67 -6.98
CA LEU A 41 7.06 -7.71 -6.18
C LEU A 41 7.07 -9.07 -6.88
N SER A 42 6.87 -9.08 -8.20
CA SER A 42 6.94 -10.29 -9.02
C SER A 42 8.36 -10.86 -9.10
N TRP A 43 9.37 -9.98 -9.27
CA TRP A 43 10.77 -10.37 -9.19
C TRP A 43 11.11 -10.96 -7.82
N LEU A 44 10.64 -10.33 -6.74
CA LEU A 44 10.89 -10.81 -5.38
C LEU A 44 10.22 -12.18 -5.13
N ALA A 45 9.03 -12.41 -5.66
CA ALA A 45 8.36 -13.70 -5.56
C ALA A 45 9.13 -14.84 -6.25
N LEU A 46 9.91 -14.52 -7.30
CA LEU A 46 10.70 -15.49 -8.05
C LEU A 46 12.14 -15.65 -7.52
N ASN A 47 12.71 -14.61 -6.94
CA ASN A 47 14.14 -14.55 -6.58
C ASN A 47 14.41 -14.44 -5.07
N GLY A 48 13.39 -14.08 -4.29
CA GLY A 48 13.46 -13.96 -2.84
C GLY A 48 13.03 -15.22 -2.11
N GLY A 49 13.42 -15.32 -0.85
CA GLY A 49 12.93 -16.31 0.09
C GLY A 49 11.91 -15.74 1.06
N VAL A 50 11.49 -16.59 2.00
CA VAL A 50 10.56 -16.22 3.07
C VAL A 50 11.12 -15.09 3.95
N GLY A 51 12.44 -15.05 4.13
CA GLY A 51 13.12 -13.97 4.85
C GLY A 51 12.96 -12.60 4.21
N GLU A 52 13.22 -12.50 2.90
CA GLU A 52 13.04 -11.24 2.17
C GLU A 52 11.58 -10.80 2.09
N LEU A 53 10.64 -11.74 1.97
CA LEU A 53 9.21 -11.44 2.03
C LEU A 53 8.80 -10.91 3.41
N ALA A 54 9.37 -11.46 4.49
CA ALA A 54 9.12 -10.97 5.84
C ALA A 54 9.67 -9.54 6.03
N VAL A 55 10.86 -9.24 5.48
CA VAL A 55 11.40 -7.87 5.46
C VAL A 55 10.49 -6.93 4.68
N LEU A 56 10.05 -7.30 3.48
CA LEU A 56 9.12 -6.50 2.68
C LEU A 56 7.87 -6.13 3.48
N VAL A 57 7.24 -7.11 4.13
CA VAL A 57 6.05 -6.89 4.95
C VAL A 57 6.38 -6.01 6.16
N GLY A 58 7.43 -6.33 6.91
CA GLY A 58 7.80 -5.61 8.13
C GLY A 58 8.08 -4.12 7.91
N VAL A 59 8.82 -3.76 6.85
CA VAL A 59 9.23 -2.37 6.62
C VAL A 59 8.14 -1.50 6.00
N ASN A 60 7.23 -2.08 5.21
CA ASN A 60 6.21 -1.31 4.51
C ASN A 60 4.84 -1.30 5.20
N PHE A 61 4.48 -2.39 5.90
CA PHE A 61 3.10 -2.55 6.38
C PHE A 61 2.69 -1.48 7.39
N ARG A 62 3.58 -1.12 8.33
CA ARG A 62 3.30 -0.03 9.29
C ARG A 62 3.02 1.30 8.59
N THR A 63 3.91 1.71 7.69
CA THR A 63 3.79 3.00 6.98
C THR A 63 2.54 3.04 6.12
N PHE A 64 2.28 1.95 5.38
CA PHE A 64 1.06 1.80 4.59
C PHE A 64 -0.18 1.98 5.47
N CYS A 65 -0.23 1.30 6.62
CA CYS A 65 -1.37 1.37 7.54
C CYS A 65 -1.61 2.74 8.17
N VAL A 66 -0.54 3.44 8.56
CA VAL A 66 -0.65 4.81 9.09
C VAL A 66 -1.20 5.74 8.01
N ASN A 67 -0.65 5.68 6.80
CA ASN A 67 -1.04 6.58 5.72
C ASN A 67 -2.45 6.28 5.19
N SER A 68 -2.82 5.01 5.05
CA SER A 68 -4.17 4.62 4.61
C SER A 68 -5.25 5.00 5.62
N THR A 69 -4.95 4.89 6.92
CA THR A 69 -5.85 5.33 7.99
C THR A 69 -6.04 6.84 7.98
N ARG A 70 -4.96 7.61 7.83
CA ARG A 70 -5.04 9.08 7.69
C ARG A 70 -5.82 9.49 6.45
N LEU A 71 -5.64 8.79 5.33
CA LEU A 71 -6.40 9.03 4.11
C LEU A 71 -7.90 8.77 4.32
N ALA A 72 -8.25 7.70 5.05
CA ALA A 72 -9.62 7.40 5.42
C ALA A 72 -10.25 8.54 6.23
N GLU A 73 -9.58 8.97 7.29
CA GLU A 73 -10.04 10.06 8.17
C GLU A 73 -10.23 11.38 7.42
N TRP A 74 -9.28 11.73 6.55
CA TRP A 74 -9.39 12.91 5.70
C TRP A 74 -10.58 12.82 4.75
N ALA A 75 -10.75 11.69 4.05
CA ALA A 75 -11.86 11.51 3.11
C ALA A 75 -13.23 11.53 3.81
N GLU A 76 -13.35 10.89 4.99
CA GLU A 76 -14.55 10.94 5.82
C GLU A 76 -14.85 12.37 6.30
N GLY A 77 -13.82 13.15 6.64
CA GLY A 77 -13.95 14.57 6.95
C GLY A 77 -14.50 15.42 5.80
N LEU A 78 -14.37 14.95 4.55
CA LEU A 78 -14.97 15.53 3.35
C LEU A 78 -16.36 14.95 3.02
N GLY A 79 -16.90 14.06 3.86
CA GLY A 79 -18.22 13.45 3.68
C GLY A 79 -18.23 12.16 2.86
N VAL A 80 -17.07 11.58 2.53
CA VAL A 80 -16.97 10.29 1.83
C VAL A 80 -17.31 9.16 2.79
N ARG A 81 -18.37 8.40 2.50
CA ARG A 81 -18.90 7.36 3.40
C ARG A 81 -18.22 6.01 3.22
N SER A 82 -17.72 5.73 2.03
CA SER A 82 -17.09 4.44 1.68
C SER A 82 -15.62 4.34 2.07
N ALA A 83 -14.98 5.37 2.62
CA ALA A 83 -13.53 5.39 2.85
C ALA A 83 -13.05 4.46 3.99
N GLY A 84 -13.96 3.95 4.83
CA GLY A 84 -13.62 3.15 6.01
C GLY A 84 -12.80 1.87 5.72
N PHE A 85 -12.88 1.31 4.50
CA PHE A 85 -12.09 0.14 4.14
C PHE A 85 -10.57 0.41 4.12
N LEU A 86 -10.14 1.66 4.00
CA LEU A 86 -8.72 2.04 4.00
C LEU A 86 -8.08 1.89 5.38
N ARG A 87 -8.87 1.84 6.46
CA ARG A 87 -8.34 1.62 7.82
C ARG A 87 -7.70 0.24 7.92
N CYS A 88 -6.45 0.23 8.33
CA CYS A 88 -5.79 -1.02 8.66
C CYS A 88 -6.40 -1.65 9.91
N VAL A 89 -6.50 -2.96 9.88
CA VAL A 89 -6.97 -3.77 11.01
C VAL A 89 -5.84 -4.73 11.35
N GLY A 90 -5.41 -4.73 12.61
CA GLY A 90 -4.35 -5.62 13.07
C GLY A 90 -2.94 -5.13 12.72
N LEU A 91 -2.67 -3.83 12.83
CA LEU A 91 -1.32 -3.36 13.08
C LEU A 91 -1.08 -3.47 14.59
N ASP A 92 -0.26 -4.43 15.00
CA ASP A 92 0.18 -4.58 16.38
C ASP A 92 1.68 -4.92 16.40
N GLU A 93 2.34 -4.61 17.51
CA GLU A 93 3.77 -4.89 17.70
C GLU A 93 4.07 -6.39 17.56
N GLU A 94 3.12 -7.25 17.89
CA GLU A 94 3.28 -8.71 17.81
C GLU A 94 3.48 -9.18 16.36
N ARG A 95 2.74 -8.61 15.40
CA ARG A 95 2.94 -8.92 13.97
C ARG A 95 4.26 -8.41 13.41
N GLU A 96 4.74 -7.28 13.91
CA GLU A 96 6.07 -6.77 13.55
C GLU A 96 7.16 -7.70 14.07
N LYS A 97 7.07 -8.14 15.33
CA LYS A 97 7.97 -9.15 15.91
C LYS A 97 7.93 -10.47 15.16
N LEU A 98 6.76 -10.90 14.68
CA LEU A 98 6.64 -12.11 13.86
C LEU A 98 7.39 -11.98 12.54
N ALA A 99 7.30 -10.83 11.86
CA ALA A 99 8.06 -10.58 10.64
C ALA A 99 9.58 -10.59 10.90
N GLU A 100 10.01 -9.94 11.99
CA GLU A 100 11.41 -9.94 12.43
C GLU A 100 11.92 -11.36 12.72
N ALA A 101 11.19 -12.13 13.53
CA ALA A 101 11.56 -13.50 13.87
C ALA A 101 11.63 -14.45 12.65
N ILE A 102 10.82 -14.21 11.62
CA ILE A 102 10.92 -14.94 10.35
C ILE A 102 12.17 -14.53 9.60
N ALA A 103 12.44 -13.22 9.48
CA ALA A 103 13.62 -12.71 8.80
C ALA A 103 14.93 -13.18 9.47
N GLU A 104 14.99 -13.23 10.80
CA GLU A 104 16.14 -13.71 11.56
C GLU A 104 16.47 -15.18 11.31
N ARG A 105 15.49 -16.01 10.91
CA ARG A 105 15.74 -17.43 10.59
C ARG A 105 16.37 -17.63 9.20
N HIS A 106 16.35 -16.60 8.37
CA HIS A 106 16.75 -16.67 6.96
C HIS A 106 17.77 -15.58 6.59
N VAL A 107 18.60 -15.15 7.56
CA VAL A 107 19.46 -13.96 7.44
C VAL A 107 20.17 -13.86 6.10
N ASN A 108 19.83 -12.82 5.36
CA ASN A 108 20.48 -12.42 4.13
C ASN A 108 20.58 -10.89 4.07
N MET A 109 21.42 -10.33 4.95
CA MET A 109 21.51 -8.87 5.14
C MET A 109 21.69 -8.06 3.85
N PRO A 110 22.51 -8.49 2.86
CA PRO A 110 22.59 -7.78 1.58
C PRO A 110 21.24 -7.68 0.85
N MET A 111 20.51 -8.79 0.74
CA MET A 111 19.20 -8.80 0.09
C MET A 111 18.14 -8.08 0.92
N TYR A 112 18.18 -8.20 2.26
CA TYR A 112 17.26 -7.50 3.14
C TYR A 112 17.38 -5.99 2.99
N ARG A 113 18.62 -5.48 2.94
CA ARG A 113 18.88 -4.07 2.69
C ARG A 113 18.36 -3.64 1.32
N HIS A 114 18.61 -4.44 0.29
CA HIS A 114 18.12 -4.16 -1.07
C HIS A 114 16.59 -4.08 -1.09
N VAL A 115 15.91 -5.11 -0.56
CA VAL A 115 14.44 -5.19 -0.52
C VAL A 115 13.86 -4.04 0.27
N ALA A 116 14.39 -3.73 1.45
CA ALA A 116 13.88 -2.63 2.28
C ALA A 116 13.98 -1.28 1.56
N LEU A 117 15.12 -0.96 0.95
CA LEU A 117 15.31 0.31 0.25
C LEU A 117 14.40 0.44 -0.97
N VAL A 118 14.27 -0.62 -1.78
CA VAL A 118 13.42 -0.61 -2.98
C VAL A 118 11.94 -0.53 -2.59
N ALA A 119 11.52 -1.29 -1.58
CA ALA A 119 10.16 -1.30 -1.07
C ALA A 119 9.75 0.09 -0.53
N GLN A 120 10.62 0.73 0.26
CA GLN A 120 10.39 2.08 0.78
C GLN A 120 10.40 3.16 -0.32
N HIS A 121 11.24 2.99 -1.35
CA HIS A 121 11.25 3.87 -2.51
C HIS A 121 9.89 3.85 -3.23
N TYR A 122 9.36 2.66 -3.52
CA TYR A 122 8.05 2.52 -4.18
C TYR A 122 6.90 2.97 -3.29
N GLU A 123 6.94 2.71 -1.98
CA GLU A 123 5.94 3.22 -1.03
C GLU A 123 5.88 4.76 -1.07
N LEU A 124 7.03 5.42 -1.04
CA LEU A 124 7.11 6.88 -1.16
C LEU A 124 6.61 7.38 -2.52
N ALA A 125 6.96 6.69 -3.61
CA ALA A 125 6.50 7.04 -4.95
C ALA A 125 4.97 6.95 -5.06
N PHE A 126 4.37 5.91 -4.49
CA PHE A 126 2.92 5.74 -4.41
C PHE A 126 2.25 6.90 -3.67
N TRP A 127 2.69 7.24 -2.45
CA TRP A 127 2.07 8.34 -1.70
C TRP A 127 2.26 9.70 -2.38
N ARG A 128 3.39 9.91 -3.06
CA ARG A 128 3.62 11.10 -3.88
C ARG A 128 2.68 11.20 -5.07
N SER A 129 2.35 10.09 -5.73
CA SER A 129 1.42 10.11 -6.87
C SER A 129 0.01 10.47 -6.42
N VAL A 130 -0.46 9.91 -5.30
CA VAL A 130 -1.74 10.27 -4.66
C VAL A 130 -1.78 11.76 -4.31
N ALA A 131 -0.72 12.28 -3.67
CA ALA A 131 -0.66 13.70 -3.28
C ALA A 131 -0.62 14.66 -4.48
N ARG A 132 0.09 14.31 -5.56
CA ARG A 132 0.13 15.13 -6.79
C ARG A 132 -1.23 15.19 -7.49
N ALA A 133 -1.92 14.05 -7.58
CA ALA A 133 -3.26 13.99 -8.14
C ALA A 133 -4.24 14.89 -7.36
N ALA A 134 -4.17 14.88 -6.02
CA ALA A 134 -4.98 15.76 -5.18
C ALA A 134 -4.72 17.25 -5.46
N LYS A 135 -3.44 17.64 -5.66
CA LYS A 135 -3.07 19.03 -5.99
C LYS A 135 -3.57 19.47 -7.36
N GLN A 136 -3.51 18.59 -8.36
CA GLN A 136 -3.99 18.91 -9.72
C GLN A 136 -5.52 19.05 -9.75
N GLY A 137 -6.25 18.16 -9.06
CA GLY A 137 -7.71 18.26 -8.93
C GLY A 137 -8.17 19.56 -8.27
N ALA A 138 -7.45 20.04 -7.24
CA ALA A 138 -7.73 21.30 -6.58
C ALA A 138 -7.50 22.54 -7.47
N LEU A 139 -6.58 22.45 -8.43
CA LEU A 139 -6.30 23.54 -9.38
C LEU A 139 -7.29 23.56 -10.56
N SER A 140 -7.80 22.40 -10.99
CA SER A 140 -8.80 22.30 -12.05
C SER A 140 -10.22 22.66 -11.63
N GLY A 141 -10.53 22.62 -10.32
CA GLY A 141 -11.85 22.97 -9.76
C GLY A 141 -12.08 24.45 -9.46
N GLN A 142 -11.16 25.34 -9.87
CA GLN A 142 -11.29 26.81 -9.73
C GLN A 142 -11.70 27.52 -11.03
N GLY A 143 -12.27 26.80 -12.00
CA GLY A 143 -12.72 27.31 -13.30
C GLY A 143 -14.23 27.36 -13.42
#